data_AF-E3NUA8-F1
#
_entry.id   AF-E3NUA8-F1
#
_cell.length_a   1.000
_cell.length_b   1.000
_cell.length_c   1.000
_cell.angle_alpha   90.00
_cell.angle_beta   90.00
_cell.angle_gamma   90.00
#
_symmetry.space_group_name_H-M   'P 1'
#
loop_
_entity.id
_entity.type
_entity.pdbx_description
1 polymer ?
#
loop_
_entity_poly.entity_id
_entity_poly.type
_entity_poly.pdbx_seq_one_letter_code
_entity_poly.pdbx_strand_id
1 'polypeptide(L)'
;IFVSHFPLGCWPFVLSRDTICRVHAHVGLEVRASLNIVLYNVLSGPGPSLYGEESIIFYIKNLILNWNVAIFAFFAGVPLSFIAIRKALKEGKLPTFLEANTPVVLLAVTAALWMVIFGAQAHKEERFLFPIYPLIAFIAAIVCEHVYDQWLNRISFKNLLICFFFGSFVLLSASRSFSVYRNYSGHVNIYSSLNEELGNTEFSSDTVNRVCVGKEWHRFPSSFFIPKMDNSGRKVEFHFLQSEFRGLLPKPFKRGYSRIDSTRHEPTEMNNLNKEEVSRYVDLDSCNYVIDVDMPSTEFEPNFRNMSDKWMVSASHPFIDVSKSSGFAGLLRAFYIPYFSEKVNKMTTYTLYRRIIIEK
;
A
#
# COMPACT_ATOMS: atom_id res chain seq x y z
N ILE A 1 -6.38 47.35 16.65
CA ILE A 1 -7.65 47.05 17.34
C ILE A 1 -7.82 45.53 17.31
N PHE A 2 -7.57 44.92 18.48
CA PHE A 2 -7.85 43.56 18.99
C PHE A 2 -7.62 42.34 18.06
N VAL A 3 -6.71 41.39 18.31
CA VAL A 3 -6.42 40.55 19.51
C VAL A 3 -7.58 39.62 19.92
N SER A 4 -7.25 38.32 19.97
CA SER A 4 -7.84 37.23 20.79
C SER A 4 -9.11 36.50 20.31
N HIS A 5 -8.96 35.24 19.90
CA HIS A 5 -9.31 34.06 20.74
C HIS A 5 -9.06 32.78 19.93
N PHE A 6 -7.87 32.21 20.10
CA PHE A 6 -7.63 30.78 19.97
C PHE A 6 -8.32 30.07 21.15
N PRO A 7 -9.17 29.05 20.94
CA PRO A 7 -9.28 27.97 21.88
C PRO A 7 -8.18 26.96 21.53
N LEU A 8 -7.06 27.09 22.25
CA LEU A 8 -6.18 25.97 22.56
C LEU A 8 -7.04 24.91 23.26
N GLY A 9 -7.13 23.72 22.66
CA GLY A 9 -7.69 22.54 23.32
C GLY A 9 -8.53 21.68 22.37
N CYS A 10 -7.88 20.70 21.72
CA CYS A 10 -8.42 19.36 21.44
C CYS A 10 -7.56 18.56 20.43
N TRP A 11 -6.24 18.49 20.62
CA TRP A 11 -5.37 17.47 20.00
C TRP A 11 -4.55 16.90 21.17
N PRO A 12 -4.67 15.61 21.59
CA PRO A 12 -4.70 14.38 20.78
C PRO A 12 -5.81 13.37 21.14
N PHE A 13 -6.89 13.77 21.83
CA PHE A 13 -7.93 12.84 22.29
C PHE A 13 -9.00 12.46 21.25
N VAL A 14 -8.98 13.06 20.05
CA VAL A 14 -9.98 12.78 18.98
C VAL A 14 -9.73 11.42 18.29
N LEU A 15 -8.54 10.80 18.45
CA LEU A 15 -8.26 9.47 17.89
C LEU A 15 -8.77 8.30 18.75
N SER A 16 -9.32 8.51 19.94
CA SER A 16 -9.95 7.40 20.68
C SER A 16 -11.46 7.37 20.49
N ARG A 17 -12.15 8.51 20.48
CA ARG A 17 -13.62 8.52 20.43
C ARG A 17 -14.16 8.18 19.03
N ASP A 18 -13.56 8.71 17.96
CA ASP A 18 -14.05 8.43 16.59
C ASP A 18 -13.61 7.06 16.06
N THR A 19 -12.48 6.54 16.52
CA THR A 19 -11.96 5.23 16.09
C THR A 19 -12.57 4.07 16.89
N ILE A 20 -13.05 4.32 18.12
CA ILE A 20 -13.80 3.34 18.92
C ILE A 20 -15.31 3.40 18.63
N CYS A 21 -15.87 4.56 18.25
CA CYS A 21 -17.32 4.74 18.07
C CYS A 21 -17.83 4.68 16.62
N ARG A 22 -16.98 4.64 15.58
CA ARG A 22 -17.47 4.39 14.22
C ARG A 22 -17.78 2.91 14.02
N VAL A 23 -19.01 2.54 14.36
CA VAL A 23 -19.65 1.32 13.88
C VAL A 23 -19.88 1.49 12.38
N HIS A 24 -19.07 0.83 11.57
CA HIS A 24 -19.40 0.65 10.15
C HIS A 24 -20.27 -0.60 10.02
N ALA A 25 -21.45 -0.48 9.40
CA ALA A 25 -22.22 -1.64 9.01
C ALA A 25 -21.60 -2.23 7.74
N HIS A 26 -20.82 -3.30 7.87
CA HIS A 26 -20.30 -4.05 6.72
C HIS A 26 -20.99 -5.41 6.68
N VAL A 27 -21.64 -5.74 5.56
CA VAL A 27 -22.47 -6.96 5.46
C VAL A 27 -23.57 -7.01 6.53
N GLY A 28 -24.09 -5.84 6.93
CA GLY A 28 -25.16 -5.74 7.94
C GLY A 28 -24.73 -5.98 9.40
N LEU A 29 -23.44 -6.26 9.66
CA LEU A 29 -22.89 -6.45 11.00
C LEU A 29 -22.23 -5.17 11.52
N GLU A 30 -22.30 -4.95 12.84
CA GLU A 30 -21.56 -3.88 13.49
C GLU A 30 -20.06 -4.19 13.49
N VAL A 31 -19.27 -3.40 12.75
CA VAL A 31 -17.82 -3.56 12.65
C VAL A 31 -17.12 -2.47 13.44
N ARG A 32 -16.36 -2.88 14.46
CA ARG A 32 -15.33 -2.04 15.09
C ARG A 32 -13.98 -2.41 14.48
N ALA A 33 -13.52 -1.62 13.50
CA ALA A 33 -12.37 -1.96 12.67
C ALA A 33 -11.12 -2.33 13.49
N SER A 34 -10.76 -1.53 14.50
CA SER A 34 -9.58 -1.78 15.35
C SER A 34 -9.71 -3.06 16.17
N LEU A 35 -10.91 -3.35 16.70
CA LEU A 35 -11.16 -4.57 17.47
C LEU A 35 -11.14 -5.80 16.56
N ASN A 36 -11.72 -5.70 15.36
CA ASN A 36 -11.73 -6.80 14.40
C ASN A 36 -10.33 -7.10 13.86
N ILE A 37 -9.47 -6.09 13.71
CA ILE A 37 -8.06 -6.32 13.37
C ILE A 37 -7.40 -7.19 14.44
N VAL A 38 -7.59 -6.90 15.73
CA VAL A 38 -6.99 -7.70 16.81
C VAL A 38 -7.66 -9.07 16.92
N LEU A 39 -8.99 -9.12 16.93
CA LEU A 39 -9.73 -10.39 17.03
C LEU A 39 -9.38 -11.32 15.88
N TYR A 40 -9.38 -10.82 14.64
CA TYR A 40 -9.12 -11.64 13.47
C TYR A 40 -7.66 -12.09 13.39
N ASN A 41 -6.72 -11.16 13.56
CA ASN A 41 -5.29 -11.44 13.35
C ASN A 41 -4.58 -12.08 14.54
N VAL A 42 -5.11 -11.92 15.76
CA VAL A 42 -4.43 -12.38 17.00
C VAL A 42 -5.24 -13.46 17.73
N LEU A 43 -6.57 -13.39 17.71
CA LEU A 43 -7.43 -14.22 18.58
C LEU A 43 -8.28 -15.26 17.84
N SER A 44 -8.32 -15.29 16.50
CA SER A 44 -9.25 -16.15 15.74
C SER A 44 -8.60 -17.08 14.73
N GLY A 45 -9.04 -18.35 14.75
CA GLY A 45 -9.08 -19.29 13.62
C GLY A 45 -7.78 -19.53 12.83
N PRO A 46 -7.88 -19.98 11.56
CA PRO A 46 -6.70 -20.23 10.70
C PRO A 46 -5.81 -18.99 10.49
N GLY A 47 -6.29 -17.81 10.91
CA GLY A 47 -5.51 -16.60 11.03
C GLY A 47 -5.07 -16.03 9.69
N PRO A 48 -4.26 -14.96 9.73
CA PRO A 48 -3.79 -14.27 8.54
C PRO A 48 -2.73 -15.06 7.74
N SER A 49 -2.21 -16.17 8.27
CA SER A 49 -1.27 -17.06 7.57
C SER A 49 -1.83 -17.64 6.26
N LEU A 50 -3.16 -17.62 6.06
CA LEU A 50 -3.82 -17.96 4.79
C LEU A 50 -3.36 -17.12 3.59
N TYR A 51 -2.74 -15.96 3.84
CA TYR A 51 -2.28 -15.02 2.81
C TYR A 51 -0.75 -15.00 2.67
N GLY A 52 -0.06 -16.01 3.23
CA GLY A 52 1.39 -16.15 3.21
C GLY A 52 2.03 -15.76 4.54
N GLU A 53 3.33 -16.00 4.69
CA GLU A 53 4.08 -15.63 5.90
C GLU A 53 5.37 -14.92 5.52
N GLU A 54 5.80 -13.99 6.36
CA GLU A 54 6.97 -13.16 6.10
C GLU A 54 7.83 -13.03 7.35
N SER A 55 9.15 -12.91 7.14
CA SER A 55 10.09 -12.74 8.24
C SER A 55 10.01 -11.34 8.86
N ILE A 56 10.48 -11.14 10.10
CA ILE A 56 10.51 -9.82 10.76
C ILE A 56 11.31 -8.76 9.98
N ILE A 57 12.21 -9.22 9.11
CA ILE A 57 12.99 -8.37 8.20
C ILE A 57 12.07 -7.55 7.29
N PHE A 58 10.87 -8.06 6.96
CA PHE A 58 9.86 -7.32 6.21
C PHE A 58 9.49 -6.00 6.89
N TYR A 59 9.19 -6.01 8.19
CA TYR A 59 8.88 -4.79 8.94
C TYR A 59 10.06 -3.86 9.08
N ILE A 60 11.26 -4.38 9.28
CA ILE A 60 12.48 -3.56 9.34
C ILE A 60 12.69 -2.82 8.01
N LYS A 61 12.60 -3.55 6.89
CA LYS A 61 12.67 -2.95 5.55
C LYS A 61 11.57 -1.91 5.37
N ASN A 62 10.33 -2.23 5.72
CA ASN A 62 9.20 -1.32 5.60
C ASN A 62 9.40 -0.01 6.39
N LEU A 63 9.86 -0.10 7.64
CA LEU A 63 10.12 1.08 8.48
C LEU A 63 11.27 1.92 7.92
N ILE A 64 12.38 1.31 7.50
CA ILE A 64 13.51 2.04 6.91
C ILE A 64 13.09 2.72 5.61
N LEU A 65 12.31 2.04 4.76
CA LEU A 65 11.87 2.57 3.48
C LEU A 65 10.85 3.71 3.61
N ASN A 66 9.97 3.66 4.61
CA ASN A 66 8.95 4.70 4.82
C ASN A 66 9.47 5.89 5.63
N TRP A 67 10.33 5.66 6.63
CA TRP A 67 10.81 6.69 7.55
C TRP A 67 12.24 7.16 7.27
N ASN A 68 12.98 6.49 6.37
CA ASN A 68 14.35 6.84 5.99
C ASN A 68 15.23 7.11 7.22
N VAL A 69 15.84 8.29 7.32
CA VAL A 69 16.69 8.68 8.44
C VAL A 69 15.93 8.94 9.76
N ALA A 70 14.62 9.24 9.69
CA ALA A 70 13.82 9.57 10.87
C ALA A 70 13.58 8.35 11.78
N ILE A 71 13.67 7.13 11.24
CA ILE A 71 13.52 5.91 12.04
C ILE A 71 14.62 5.78 13.11
N PHE A 72 15.83 6.28 12.81
CA PHE A 72 16.94 6.25 13.76
C PHE A 72 16.71 7.21 14.93
N ALA A 73 16.07 8.37 14.68
CA ALA A 73 15.66 9.28 15.75
C ALA A 73 14.60 8.63 16.65
N PHE A 74 13.64 7.91 16.09
CA PHE A 74 12.67 7.14 16.88
C PHE A 74 13.36 6.11 17.79
N PHE A 75 14.26 5.27 17.25
CA PHE A 75 14.98 4.27 18.05
C PHE A 75 15.96 4.88 19.05
N ALA A 76 16.53 6.05 18.77
CA ALA A 76 17.36 6.79 19.71
C ALA A 76 16.57 7.28 20.95
N GLY A 77 15.24 7.32 20.87
CA GLY A 77 14.39 7.61 22.03
C GLY A 77 14.58 6.63 23.18
N VAL A 78 14.78 5.34 22.90
CA VAL A 78 14.95 4.30 23.94
C VAL A 78 16.18 4.58 24.84
N PRO A 79 17.41 4.72 24.31
CA PRO A 79 18.57 5.02 25.15
C PRO A 79 18.47 6.40 25.83
N LEU A 80 17.89 7.41 25.17
CA LEU A 80 17.72 8.74 25.77
C LEU A 80 16.75 8.72 26.96
N SER A 81 15.61 8.04 26.82
CA SER A 81 14.66 7.84 27.92
C SER A 81 15.32 7.09 29.09
N PHE A 82 16.14 6.08 28.80
CA PHE A 82 16.87 5.34 29.84
C PHE A 82 17.85 6.24 30.62
N ILE A 83 18.58 7.11 29.93
CA ILE A 83 19.48 8.09 30.55
C ILE A 83 18.70 9.08 31.41
N ALA A 84 17.57 9.60 30.90
CA ALA A 84 16.72 10.54 31.63
C ALA A 84 16.14 9.92 32.91
N ILE A 85 15.65 8.68 32.83
CA ILE A 85 15.13 7.93 33.99
C ILE A 85 16.24 7.69 35.02
N ARG A 86 17.44 7.27 34.58
CA ARG A 86 18.58 7.07 35.50
C ARG A 86 19.00 8.37 36.19
N LYS A 87 18.94 9.51 35.50
CA LYS A 87 19.21 10.81 36.10
C LYS A 87 18.15 11.18 37.13
N ALA A 88 16.87 11.01 36.80
CA ALA A 88 15.76 11.28 37.73
C ALA A 88 15.81 10.39 38.98
N LEU A 89 16.20 9.12 38.82
CA LEU A 89 16.46 8.19 39.93
C LEU A 89 17.57 8.68 40.86
N LYS A 90 18.71 9.10 40.31
CA LYS A 90 19.83 9.63 41.10
C LYS A 90 19.49 10.91 41.84
N GLU A 91 18.66 11.77 41.25
CA GLU A 91 18.21 13.02 41.85
C GLU A 91 17.03 12.85 42.83
N GLY A 92 16.48 11.64 42.98
CA GLY A 92 15.29 11.38 43.82
C GLY A 92 14.00 11.97 43.28
N LYS A 93 13.96 12.40 42.00
CA LYS A 93 12.82 13.08 41.35
C LYS A 93 12.03 12.17 40.40
N LEU A 94 12.16 10.85 40.56
CA LEU A 94 11.48 9.89 39.66
C LEU A 94 9.95 10.10 39.59
N PRO A 95 9.21 10.28 40.71
CA PRO A 95 7.75 10.42 40.63
C PRO A 95 7.33 11.64 39.80
N THR A 96 7.93 12.79 40.06
CA THR A 96 7.68 14.04 39.33
C THR A 96 8.08 13.93 37.85
N PHE A 97 9.19 13.25 37.55
CA PHE A 97 9.61 13.00 36.17
C PHE A 97 8.60 12.12 35.42
N LEU A 98 8.10 11.06 36.05
CA LEU A 98 7.11 10.17 35.45
C LEU A 98 5.78 10.89 35.24
N GLU A 99 5.28 11.64 36.22
CA GLU A 99 4.04 12.42 36.09
C GLU A 99 4.12 13.41 34.91
N ALA A 100 5.22 14.16 34.80
CA ALA A 100 5.42 15.12 33.71
C ALA A 100 5.50 14.46 32.32
N ASN A 101 6.06 13.25 32.24
CA ASN A 101 6.29 12.54 30.97
C ASN A 101 5.29 11.41 30.70
N THR A 102 4.27 11.24 31.54
CA THR A 102 3.29 10.13 31.45
C THR A 102 2.69 10.00 30.05
N PRO A 103 2.24 11.09 29.38
CA PRO A 103 1.68 10.97 28.03
C PRO A 103 2.66 10.39 27.01
N VAL A 104 3.92 10.82 27.04
CA VAL A 104 4.96 10.36 26.11
C VAL A 104 5.29 8.89 26.38
N VAL A 105 5.40 8.50 27.65
CA VAL A 105 5.62 7.11 28.05
C VAL A 105 4.48 6.21 27.57
N LEU A 106 3.22 6.63 27.74
CA LEU A 106 2.07 5.87 27.27
C LEU A 106 2.07 5.69 25.75
N LEU A 107 2.43 6.72 24.98
CA LEU A 107 2.53 6.63 23.52
C LEU A 107 3.67 5.70 23.08
N ALA A 108 4.84 5.79 23.73
CA ALA A 108 5.97 4.90 23.45
C ALA A 108 5.66 3.44 23.80
N VAL A 109 5.01 3.19 24.94
CA VAL A 109 4.54 1.86 25.34
C VAL A 109 3.50 1.35 24.34
N THR A 110 2.57 2.19 23.89
CA THR A 110 1.57 1.81 22.88
C THR A 110 2.24 1.38 21.57
N ALA A 111 3.20 2.17 21.07
CA ALA A 111 3.96 1.82 19.87
C ALA A 111 4.77 0.53 20.04
N ALA A 112 5.41 0.35 21.20
CA ALA A 112 6.19 -0.85 21.51
C ALA A 112 5.32 -2.10 21.61
N LEU A 113 4.19 -2.03 22.32
CA LEU A 113 3.23 -3.14 22.43
C LEU A 113 2.70 -3.52 21.06
N TRP A 114 2.36 -2.55 20.22
CA TRP A 114 1.90 -2.81 18.85
C TRP A 114 2.97 -3.52 18.01
N MET A 115 4.22 -3.03 18.06
CA MET A 115 5.35 -3.66 17.38
C MET A 115 5.61 -5.09 17.87
N VAL A 116 5.46 -5.35 19.17
CA VAL A 116 5.62 -6.71 19.74
C VAL A 116 4.49 -7.62 19.29
N ILE A 117 3.23 -7.18 19.42
CA ILE A 117 2.06 -7.98 19.05
C ILE A 117 2.12 -8.38 17.57
N PHE A 118 2.29 -7.41 16.66
CA PHE A 118 2.33 -7.69 15.23
C PHE A 118 3.67 -8.26 14.77
N GLY A 119 4.76 -8.00 15.48
CA GLY A 119 6.06 -8.63 15.22
C GLY A 119 6.09 -10.12 15.57
N ALA A 120 5.31 -10.53 16.57
CA ALA A 120 5.15 -11.93 16.97
C ALA A 120 4.24 -12.73 16.02
N GLN A 121 3.39 -12.06 15.23
CA GLN A 121 2.56 -12.75 14.24
C GLN A 121 3.40 -13.28 13.07
N ALA A 122 3.05 -14.48 12.58
CA ALA A 122 3.74 -15.11 11.45
C ALA A 122 3.49 -14.32 10.15
N HIS A 123 2.23 -13.98 9.88
CA HIS A 123 1.85 -13.08 8.80
C HIS A 123 2.25 -11.63 9.10
N LYS A 124 2.80 -10.95 8.10
CA LYS A 124 3.23 -9.55 8.21
C LYS A 124 2.76 -8.78 7.00
N GLU A 125 2.15 -7.62 7.26
CA GLU A 125 1.71 -6.70 6.22
C GLU A 125 2.05 -5.28 6.59
N GLU A 126 2.36 -4.45 5.58
CA GLU A 126 2.64 -3.03 5.81
C GLU A 126 1.49 -2.33 6.54
N ARG A 127 0.23 -2.64 6.18
CA ARG A 127 -0.96 -2.00 6.75
C ARG A 127 -1.12 -2.23 8.25
N PHE A 128 -0.53 -3.29 8.81
CA PHE A 128 -0.56 -3.52 10.25
C PHE A 128 0.29 -2.51 11.02
N LEU A 129 1.31 -1.91 10.40
CA LEU A 129 2.15 -0.88 11.04
C LEU A 129 1.63 0.55 10.85
N PHE A 130 0.69 0.77 9.91
CA PHE A 130 0.12 2.09 9.65
C PHE A 130 -0.39 2.82 10.91
N PRO A 131 -1.06 2.16 11.89
CA PRO A 131 -1.58 2.84 13.08
C PRO A 131 -0.51 3.49 13.97
N ILE A 132 0.73 3.00 13.97
CA ILE A 132 1.81 3.55 14.80
C ILE A 132 2.67 4.60 14.08
N TYR A 133 2.44 4.83 12.79
CA TYR A 133 3.20 5.82 12.01
C TYR A 133 3.15 7.24 12.62
N PRO A 134 1.98 7.77 13.07
CA PRO A 134 1.95 9.05 13.77
C PRO A 134 2.74 9.06 15.08
N LEU A 135 2.77 7.94 15.81
CA LEU A 135 3.53 7.80 17.06
C LEU A 135 5.05 7.85 16.81
N ILE A 136 5.49 7.21 15.72
CA ILE A 136 6.90 7.25 15.29
C ILE A 136 7.31 8.69 14.99
N ALA A 137 6.52 9.44 14.22
CA ALA A 137 6.80 10.86 13.94
C ALA A 137 6.88 11.70 15.22
N PHE A 138 5.90 11.53 16.12
CA PHE A 138 5.83 12.30 17.36
C PHE A 138 7.02 12.04 18.28
N ILE A 139 7.35 10.76 18.50
CA ILE A 139 8.49 10.37 19.33
C ILE A 139 9.81 10.82 18.70
N ALA A 140 9.97 10.69 17.37
CA ALA A 140 11.14 11.19 16.67
C ALA A 140 11.31 12.72 16.84
N ALA A 141 10.22 13.48 16.81
CA ALA A 141 10.27 14.93 17.03
C ALA A 141 10.75 15.30 18.44
N ILE A 142 10.22 14.64 19.49
CA ILE A 142 10.67 14.83 20.88
C ILE A 142 12.16 14.47 21.02
N VAL A 143 12.60 13.39 20.39
CA VAL A 143 14.01 13.00 20.40
C VAL A 143 14.88 14.05 19.73
N CYS A 144 14.47 14.57 18.57
CA CYS A 144 15.20 15.63 17.88
C CYS A 144 15.32 16.90 18.74
N GLU A 145 14.26 17.31 19.43
CA GLU A 145 14.27 18.44 20.36
C GLU A 145 15.23 18.20 21.53
N HIS A 146 15.16 17.02 22.16
CA HIS A 146 16.04 16.67 23.26
C HIS A 146 17.52 16.62 22.85
N VAL A 147 17.81 16.04 21.69
CA VAL A 147 19.17 15.98 21.11
C VAL A 147 19.66 17.40 20.77
N TYR A 148 18.76 18.28 20.31
CA TYR A 148 19.09 19.67 20.06
C TYR A 148 19.52 20.38 21.35
N ASP A 149 18.69 20.34 22.40
CA ASP A 149 18.94 21.06 23.65
C ASP A 149 20.17 20.54 24.40
N GLN A 150 20.32 19.22 24.48
CA GLN A 150 21.41 18.63 25.26
C GLN A 150 22.76 18.71 24.54
N TRP A 151 22.78 18.45 23.22
CA TRP A 151 24.01 18.21 22.47
C TRP A 151 24.22 19.23 21.35
N LEU A 152 23.31 19.34 20.38
CA LEU A 152 23.56 20.16 19.18
C LEU A 152 23.70 21.64 19.49
N ASN A 153 22.99 22.17 20.49
CA ASN A 153 23.04 23.60 20.82
C ASN A 153 24.45 24.05 21.25
N ARG A 154 25.30 23.11 21.70
CA ARG A 154 26.70 23.35 22.10
C ARG A 154 27.69 23.28 20.93
N ILE A 155 27.25 22.86 19.75
CA ILE A 155 28.09 22.66 18.56
C ILE A 155 28.03 23.90 17.67
N SER A 156 29.20 24.39 17.24
CA SER A 156 29.30 25.61 16.40
C SER A 156 28.62 25.47 15.04
N PHE A 157 28.65 24.28 14.42
CA PHE A 157 28.08 23.98 13.11
C PHE A 157 26.69 23.30 13.17
N LYS A 158 25.93 23.50 14.25
CA LYS A 158 24.60 22.86 14.46
C LYS A 158 23.63 23.06 13.29
N ASN A 159 23.59 24.25 12.70
CA ASN A 159 22.70 24.55 11.57
C ASN A 159 23.01 23.67 10.36
N LEU A 160 24.29 23.37 10.11
CA LEU A 160 24.71 22.48 9.03
C LEU A 160 24.21 21.04 9.29
N LEU A 161 24.30 20.55 10.53
CA LEU A 161 23.80 19.22 10.91
C LEU A 161 22.28 19.10 10.77
N ILE A 162 21.55 20.14 11.20
CA ILE A 162 20.09 20.20 11.09
C ILE A 162 19.69 20.21 9.60
N CYS A 163 20.31 21.08 8.80
CA CYS A 163 20.09 21.13 7.36
C CYS A 163 20.44 19.80 6.68
N PHE A 164 21.51 19.13 7.09
CA PHE A 164 21.87 17.81 6.58
C PHE A 164 20.83 16.75 6.93
N PHE A 165 20.37 16.69 8.18
CA PHE A 165 19.36 15.71 8.61
C PHE A 165 18.04 15.90 7.85
N PHE A 166 17.44 17.09 7.90
CA PHE A 166 16.18 17.36 7.20
C PHE A 166 16.34 17.34 5.68
N GLY A 167 17.45 17.86 5.15
CA GLY A 167 17.76 17.82 3.73
C GLY A 167 17.90 16.39 3.21
N SER A 168 18.58 15.51 3.95
CA SER A 168 18.67 14.09 3.60
C SER A 168 17.32 13.39 3.66
N PHE A 169 16.49 13.69 4.66
CA PHE A 169 15.14 13.14 4.78
C PHE A 169 14.27 13.52 3.56
N VAL A 170 14.27 14.81 3.19
CA VAL A 170 13.52 15.31 2.03
C VAL A 170 14.06 14.70 0.74
N LEU A 171 15.38 14.67 0.55
CA LEU A 171 16.01 14.16 -0.66
C LEU A 171 15.77 12.66 -0.86
N LEU A 172 15.92 11.85 0.20
CA LEU A 172 15.63 10.41 0.14
C LEU A 172 14.15 10.14 -0.11
N SER A 173 13.26 10.92 0.53
CA SER A 173 11.81 10.78 0.32
C SER A 173 11.41 11.17 -1.10
N ALA A 174 11.94 12.26 -1.65
CA ALA A 174 11.70 12.68 -3.02
C ALA A 174 12.27 11.66 -4.03
N SER A 175 13.48 11.17 -3.80
CA SER A 175 14.12 10.12 -4.62
C SER A 175 13.28 8.84 -4.65
N ARG A 176 12.74 8.42 -3.49
CA ARG A 176 11.86 7.26 -3.39
C ARG A 176 10.54 7.49 -4.13
N SER A 177 9.87 8.62 -3.91
CA SER A 177 8.60 8.95 -4.60
C SER A 177 8.78 8.97 -6.11
N PHE A 178 9.88 9.56 -6.59
CA PHE A 178 10.23 9.53 -8.01
C PHE A 178 10.50 8.11 -8.52
N SER A 179 11.22 7.28 -7.74
CA SER A 179 11.47 5.88 -8.08
C SER A 179 10.17 5.09 -8.22
N VAL A 180 9.23 5.25 -7.28
CA VAL A 180 7.93 4.56 -7.31
C VAL A 180 7.12 4.99 -8.52
N TYR A 181 7.04 6.30 -8.78
CA TYR A 181 6.36 6.83 -9.95
C TYR A 181 6.95 6.28 -11.25
N ARG A 182 8.28 6.39 -11.43
CA ARG A 182 8.96 5.95 -12.66
C ARG A 182 8.83 4.45 -12.90
N ASN A 183 9.02 3.64 -11.86
CA ASN A 183 9.10 2.18 -12.01
C ASN A 183 7.73 1.50 -12.07
N TYR A 184 6.70 2.11 -11.47
CA TYR A 184 5.40 1.45 -11.31
C TYR A 184 4.21 2.23 -11.89
N SER A 185 4.34 3.43 -12.44
CA SER A 185 3.17 4.18 -12.98
C SER A 185 2.41 3.48 -14.11
N GLY A 186 3.03 2.54 -14.83
CA GLY A 186 2.43 1.83 -15.96
C GLY A 186 1.08 1.17 -15.66
N HIS A 187 0.90 0.59 -14.47
CA HIS A 187 -0.36 -0.09 -14.10
C HIS A 187 -1.55 0.87 -13.95
N VAL A 188 -1.32 2.18 -13.71
CA VAL A 188 -2.41 3.19 -13.67
C VAL A 188 -2.60 3.81 -15.05
N ASN A 189 -1.50 4.20 -15.71
CA ASN A 189 -1.53 4.89 -17.00
C ASN A 189 -2.21 4.05 -18.09
N ILE A 190 -2.09 2.71 -18.03
CA ILE A 190 -2.70 1.82 -19.02
C ILE A 190 -4.24 1.92 -19.05
N TYR A 191 -4.88 2.23 -17.93
CA TYR A 191 -6.33 2.40 -17.89
C TYR A 191 -6.77 3.75 -18.50
N SER A 192 -5.88 4.76 -18.52
CA SER A 192 -6.11 5.97 -19.32
C SER A 192 -6.10 5.63 -20.81
N SER A 193 -5.10 4.87 -21.26
CA SER A 193 -5.01 4.40 -22.65
C SER A 193 -6.20 3.51 -23.03
N LEU A 194 -6.68 2.66 -22.12
CA LEU A 194 -7.91 1.90 -22.31
C LEU A 194 -9.11 2.81 -22.56
N ASN A 195 -9.26 3.89 -21.79
CA ASN A 195 -10.37 4.84 -21.97
C ASN A 195 -10.29 5.58 -23.31
N GLU A 196 -9.09 5.94 -23.76
CA GLU A 196 -8.88 6.53 -25.08
C GLU A 196 -9.24 5.55 -26.21
N GLU A 197 -8.84 4.30 -26.09
CA GLU A 197 -9.14 3.24 -27.06
C GLU A 197 -10.63 2.91 -27.13
N LEU A 198 -11.30 2.81 -25.99
CA LEU A 198 -12.76 2.65 -25.91
C LEU A 198 -13.50 3.86 -26.49
N GLY A 199 -12.87 5.04 -26.49
CA GLY A 199 -13.43 6.26 -27.10
C GLY A 199 -13.29 6.31 -28.62
N ASN A 200 -12.26 5.68 -29.18
CA ASN A 200 -11.94 5.72 -30.61
C ASN A 200 -12.50 4.54 -31.41
N THR A 201 -12.99 3.48 -30.74
CA THR A 201 -13.41 2.25 -31.42
C THR A 201 -14.84 2.31 -31.96
N GLU A 202 -15.00 2.85 -33.16
CA GLU A 202 -16.21 2.66 -34.00
C GLU A 202 -16.33 1.23 -34.57
N PHE A 203 -15.27 0.42 -34.45
CA PHE A 203 -15.05 -0.84 -35.19
C PHE A 203 -15.20 -2.12 -34.33
N SER A 204 -16.33 -2.31 -33.64
CA SER A 204 -16.68 -3.65 -33.16
C SER A 204 -18.19 -3.83 -33.09
N SER A 205 -18.67 -4.89 -33.75
CA SER A 205 -20.07 -5.35 -33.78
C SER A 205 -20.55 -5.92 -32.44
N ASP A 206 -19.67 -6.08 -31.46
CA ASP A 206 -20.04 -6.58 -30.13
C ASP A 206 -20.83 -5.52 -29.35
N THR A 207 -21.89 -5.96 -28.67
CA THR A 207 -22.71 -5.10 -27.80
C THR A 207 -22.05 -4.84 -26.44
N VAL A 208 -21.00 -5.61 -26.10
CA VAL A 208 -20.31 -5.58 -24.80
C VAL A 208 -18.80 -5.69 -25.03
N ASN A 209 -18.03 -4.77 -24.45
CA ASN A 209 -16.58 -4.81 -24.42
C ASN A 209 -16.10 -5.48 -23.12
N ARG A 210 -15.47 -6.65 -23.22
CA ARG A 210 -14.88 -7.33 -22.07
C ARG A 210 -13.39 -7.00 -21.92
N VAL A 211 -13.04 -6.46 -20.76
CA VAL A 211 -11.67 -6.16 -20.33
C VAL A 211 -11.25 -7.22 -19.33
N CYS A 212 -10.20 -7.97 -19.67
CA CYS A 212 -9.77 -9.13 -18.91
C CYS A 212 -8.38 -8.92 -18.31
N VAL A 213 -8.22 -9.34 -17.06
CA VAL A 213 -6.93 -9.29 -16.33
C VAL A 213 -6.63 -10.66 -15.72
N GLY A 214 -5.41 -11.16 -15.93
CA GLY A 214 -4.93 -12.41 -15.34
C GLY A 214 -3.97 -12.17 -14.18
N LYS A 215 -2.69 -12.47 -14.39
CA LYS A 215 -1.63 -12.43 -13.36
C LYS A 215 -1.46 -11.09 -12.62
N GLU A 216 -1.80 -9.99 -13.27
CA GLU A 216 -1.72 -8.64 -12.69
C GLU A 216 -2.97 -8.20 -11.91
N TRP A 217 -3.89 -9.12 -11.58
CA TRP A 217 -5.12 -8.80 -10.83
C TRP A 217 -4.86 -8.01 -9.54
N HIS A 218 -3.75 -8.27 -8.86
CA HIS A 218 -3.36 -7.62 -7.60
C HIS A 218 -2.87 -6.18 -7.77
N ARG A 219 -2.59 -5.74 -9.01
CA ARG A 219 -2.22 -4.35 -9.34
C ARG A 219 -3.37 -3.56 -9.95
N PHE A 220 -4.54 -4.17 -10.10
CA PHE A 220 -5.73 -3.46 -10.56
C PHE A 220 -6.11 -2.37 -9.55
N PRO A 221 -6.11 -1.07 -9.93
CA PRO A 221 -6.28 0.00 -8.96
C PRO A 221 -7.72 0.07 -8.42
N SER A 222 -8.72 0.07 -9.30
CA SER A 222 -10.13 0.07 -8.93
C SER A 222 -11.04 -0.03 -10.15
N SER A 223 -12.27 -0.54 -9.94
CA SER A 223 -13.35 -0.48 -10.93
C SER A 223 -13.77 0.94 -11.32
N PHE A 224 -13.35 1.98 -10.58
CA PHE A 224 -13.58 3.38 -10.96
C PHE A 224 -12.82 3.80 -12.23
N PHE A 225 -11.75 3.09 -12.59
CA PHE A 225 -10.97 3.34 -13.81
C PHE A 225 -11.57 2.69 -15.05
N ILE A 226 -12.66 1.93 -14.89
CA ILE A 226 -13.35 1.24 -15.97
C ILE A 226 -14.70 1.93 -16.19
N PRO A 227 -14.96 2.48 -17.39
CA PRO A 227 -16.19 3.18 -17.67
C PRO A 227 -17.33 2.15 -17.72
N LYS A 228 -18.55 2.53 -17.34
CA LYS A 228 -19.68 1.57 -17.39
C LYS A 228 -20.15 1.33 -18.83
N MET A 229 -20.07 2.39 -19.62
CA MET A 229 -20.39 2.42 -21.04
C MET A 229 -19.22 3.08 -21.76
N ASP A 230 -18.93 2.65 -22.97
CA ASP A 230 -18.05 3.40 -23.85
C ASP A 230 -18.79 4.56 -24.54
N ASN A 231 -18.05 5.35 -25.33
CA ASN A 231 -18.61 6.51 -26.02
C ASN A 231 -19.66 6.12 -27.09
N SER A 232 -19.62 4.88 -27.57
CA SER A 232 -20.57 4.31 -28.52
C SER A 232 -21.82 3.71 -27.84
N GLY A 233 -21.92 3.78 -26.51
CA GLY A 233 -23.04 3.26 -25.73
C GLY A 233 -22.99 1.75 -25.45
N ARG A 234 -21.89 1.06 -25.77
CA ARG A 234 -21.68 -0.36 -25.44
C ARG A 234 -21.25 -0.49 -23.99
N LYS A 235 -21.68 -1.58 -23.36
CA LYS A 235 -21.34 -1.85 -21.97
C LYS A 235 -19.91 -2.36 -21.84
N VAL A 236 -19.17 -1.88 -20.86
CA VAL A 236 -17.83 -2.39 -20.56
C VAL A 236 -17.89 -3.25 -19.30
N GLU A 237 -17.33 -4.46 -19.39
CA GLU A 237 -17.30 -5.40 -18.28
C GLU A 237 -15.87 -5.84 -17.97
N PHE A 238 -15.56 -5.90 -16.68
CA PHE A 238 -14.28 -6.36 -16.17
C PHE A 238 -14.39 -7.80 -15.70
N HIS A 239 -13.47 -8.65 -16.16
CA HIS A 239 -13.43 -10.07 -15.82
C HIS A 239 -12.00 -10.53 -15.53
N PHE A 240 -11.88 -11.65 -14.82
CA PHE A 240 -10.58 -12.25 -14.52
C PHE A 240 -10.29 -13.41 -15.48
N LEU A 241 -9.04 -13.56 -15.85
CA LEU A 241 -8.52 -14.76 -16.49
C LEU A 241 -7.93 -15.68 -15.43
N GLN A 242 -7.96 -16.99 -15.69
CA GLN A 242 -7.20 -17.93 -14.88
C GLN A 242 -5.71 -17.59 -14.97
N SER A 243 -5.02 -17.62 -13.83
CA SER A 243 -3.58 -17.37 -13.71
C SER A 243 -2.97 -18.42 -12.77
N GLU A 244 -1.68 -18.33 -12.45
CA GLU A 244 -1.06 -19.23 -11.47
C GLU A 244 -1.56 -18.98 -10.03
N PHE A 245 -2.29 -17.88 -9.80
CA PHE A 245 -2.87 -17.58 -8.50
C PHE A 245 -4.04 -18.52 -8.17
N ARG A 246 -3.89 -19.30 -7.10
CA ARG A 246 -4.88 -20.28 -6.60
C ARG A 246 -5.67 -19.80 -5.37
N GLY A 247 -5.72 -18.49 -5.15
CA GLY A 247 -6.52 -17.90 -4.08
C GLY A 247 -7.90 -17.42 -4.55
N LEU A 248 -8.71 -16.95 -3.61
CA LEU A 248 -10.04 -16.43 -3.92
C LEU A 248 -9.95 -15.01 -4.50
N LEU A 249 -10.42 -14.83 -5.74
CA LEU A 249 -10.51 -13.51 -6.37
C LEU A 249 -11.79 -12.74 -5.98
N PRO A 250 -11.73 -11.39 -5.96
CA PRO A 250 -12.90 -10.56 -5.67
C PRO A 250 -14.07 -10.83 -6.63
N LYS A 251 -15.31 -10.82 -6.12
CA LYS A 251 -16.53 -10.88 -6.94
C LYS A 251 -17.13 -9.48 -7.09
N PRO A 252 -17.64 -9.09 -8.27
CA PRO A 252 -18.35 -7.82 -8.41
C PRO A 252 -19.64 -7.81 -7.57
N PHE A 253 -19.99 -6.63 -7.08
CA PHE A 253 -21.26 -6.42 -6.37
C PHE A 253 -22.47 -6.69 -7.26
N LYS A 254 -23.57 -7.15 -6.64
CA LYS A 254 -24.80 -7.48 -7.35
C LYS A 254 -25.42 -6.22 -7.97
N ARG A 255 -25.67 -6.28 -9.28
CA ARG A 255 -26.28 -5.20 -10.06
C ARG A 255 -27.79 -5.12 -9.77
N GLY A 256 -28.38 -3.93 -9.88
CA GLY A 256 -29.83 -3.71 -9.72
C GLY A 256 -30.33 -3.52 -8.29
N TYR A 257 -29.44 -3.54 -7.29
CA TYR A 257 -29.76 -3.27 -5.88
C TYR A 257 -29.41 -1.83 -5.50
N SER A 258 -30.02 -1.32 -4.41
CA SER A 258 -29.57 -0.06 -3.82
C SER A 258 -28.11 -0.17 -3.38
N ARG A 259 -27.37 0.95 -3.28
CA ARG A 259 -25.96 0.93 -2.83
C ARG A 259 -25.81 0.27 -1.45
N ILE A 260 -26.80 0.44 -0.58
CA ILE A 260 -26.80 -0.11 0.77
C ILE A 260 -26.99 -1.63 0.72
N ASP A 261 -27.97 -2.11 -0.04
CA ASP A 261 -28.24 -3.55 -0.14
C ASP A 261 -27.11 -4.28 -0.86
N SER A 262 -26.54 -3.65 -1.89
CA SER A 262 -25.41 -4.20 -2.65
C SER A 262 -24.16 -4.39 -1.78
N THR A 263 -23.91 -3.49 -0.82
CA THR A 263 -22.78 -3.59 0.13
C THR A 263 -23.07 -4.46 1.36
N ARG A 264 -24.34 -4.80 1.59
CA ARG A 264 -24.77 -5.70 2.67
C ARG A 264 -24.90 -7.15 2.24
N HIS A 265 -25.09 -7.40 0.94
CA HIS A 265 -25.25 -8.73 0.40
C HIS A 265 -23.90 -9.43 0.27
N GLU A 266 -23.78 -10.61 0.89
CA GLU A 266 -22.65 -11.50 0.65
C GLU A 266 -22.78 -12.14 -0.74
N PRO A 267 -21.77 -12.00 -1.63
CA PRO A 267 -21.80 -12.66 -2.92
C PRO A 267 -21.80 -14.18 -2.80
N THR A 268 -22.39 -14.88 -3.78
CA THR A 268 -22.38 -16.34 -3.81
C THR A 268 -20.96 -16.89 -4.04
N GLU A 269 -20.73 -18.13 -3.59
CA GLU A 269 -19.46 -18.86 -3.80
C GLU A 269 -18.26 -18.11 -3.20
N MET A 270 -18.44 -17.60 -1.98
CA MET A 270 -17.35 -17.07 -1.15
C MET A 270 -16.91 -18.16 -0.17
N ASN A 271 -15.62 -18.26 0.09
CA ASN A 271 -15.08 -19.18 1.08
C ASN A 271 -14.15 -18.44 2.05
N ASN A 272 -14.08 -18.92 3.29
CA ASN A 272 -13.29 -18.33 4.37
C ASN A 272 -11.86 -18.89 4.47
N LEU A 273 -11.41 -19.66 3.48
CA LEU A 273 -10.10 -20.33 3.47
C LEU A 273 -9.19 -19.84 2.34
N ASN A 274 -9.56 -18.77 1.63
CA ASN A 274 -8.84 -18.25 0.47
C ASN A 274 -8.57 -19.33 -0.60
N LYS A 275 -9.48 -20.28 -0.77
CA LYS A 275 -9.38 -21.31 -1.80
C LYS A 275 -9.81 -20.75 -3.16
N GLU A 276 -9.15 -21.22 -4.22
CA GLU A 276 -9.51 -20.92 -5.61
C GLU A 276 -10.99 -21.16 -5.85
N GLU A 277 -11.62 -20.22 -6.58
CA GLU A 277 -13.01 -20.33 -7.03
C GLU A 277 -13.05 -20.11 -8.53
N VAL A 278 -13.26 -21.20 -9.27
CA VAL A 278 -13.19 -21.23 -10.74
C VAL A 278 -14.32 -20.44 -11.41
N SER A 279 -15.44 -20.20 -10.73
CA SER A 279 -16.53 -19.39 -11.28
C SER A 279 -16.17 -17.92 -11.50
N ARG A 280 -14.99 -17.47 -11.04
CA ARG A 280 -14.48 -16.10 -11.23
C ARG A 280 -13.84 -15.87 -12.61
N TYR A 281 -13.51 -16.93 -13.32
CA TYR A 281 -12.76 -16.85 -14.57
C TYR A 281 -13.68 -16.84 -15.80
N VAL A 282 -13.21 -16.20 -16.86
CA VAL A 282 -13.81 -16.29 -18.20
C VAL A 282 -12.79 -16.85 -19.19
N ASP A 283 -13.29 -17.47 -20.26
CA ASP A 283 -12.43 -17.95 -21.34
C ASP A 283 -11.75 -16.78 -22.05
N LEU A 284 -10.46 -16.96 -22.38
CA LEU A 284 -9.65 -15.96 -23.06
C LEU A 284 -10.25 -15.52 -24.39
N ASP A 285 -10.85 -16.46 -25.13
CA ASP A 285 -11.51 -16.19 -26.41
C ASP A 285 -12.80 -15.38 -26.26
N SER A 286 -13.26 -15.07 -25.05
CA SER A 286 -14.39 -14.18 -24.82
C SER A 286 -14.00 -12.72 -24.56
N CYS A 287 -12.71 -12.44 -24.41
CA CYS A 287 -12.18 -11.12 -24.08
C CYS A 287 -11.92 -10.27 -25.33
N ASN A 288 -12.32 -9.00 -25.30
CA ASN A 288 -12.01 -8.04 -26.37
C ASN A 288 -10.68 -7.32 -26.09
N TYR A 289 -10.42 -7.04 -24.81
CA TYR A 289 -9.20 -6.41 -24.33
C TYR A 289 -8.57 -7.24 -23.23
N VAL A 290 -7.24 -7.31 -23.24
CA VAL A 290 -6.45 -7.93 -22.18
C VAL A 290 -5.40 -6.94 -21.70
N ILE A 291 -5.29 -6.79 -20.39
CA ILE A 291 -4.29 -5.94 -19.76
C ILE A 291 -3.32 -6.84 -19.01
N ASP A 292 -2.04 -6.78 -19.37
CA ASP A 292 -1.01 -7.67 -18.82
C ASP A 292 0.39 -7.05 -18.80
N VAL A 293 1.31 -7.65 -18.03
CA VAL A 293 2.75 -7.32 -18.05
C VAL A 293 3.51 -8.35 -18.89
N ASP A 294 4.43 -7.86 -19.72
CA ASP A 294 5.24 -8.69 -20.60
C ASP A 294 6.31 -9.47 -19.80
N MET A 295 5.92 -10.65 -19.30
CA MET A 295 6.75 -11.58 -18.52
C MET A 295 6.90 -12.92 -19.27
N PRO A 296 7.87 -13.78 -18.88
CA PRO A 296 7.99 -15.13 -19.43
C PRO A 296 6.69 -15.91 -19.26
N SER A 297 6.33 -16.72 -20.25
CA SER A 297 5.08 -17.50 -20.24
C SER A 297 5.15 -18.69 -19.30
N THR A 298 4.06 -18.96 -18.57
CA THR A 298 3.82 -20.22 -17.84
C THR A 298 2.62 -20.96 -18.45
N GLU A 299 2.21 -22.08 -17.84
CA GLU A 299 1.06 -22.88 -18.29
C GLU A 299 -0.24 -22.06 -18.28
N PHE A 300 -0.48 -21.28 -17.23
CA PHE A 300 -1.70 -20.47 -17.07
C PHE A 300 -1.48 -18.97 -17.34
N GLU A 301 -0.25 -18.53 -17.61
CA GLU A 301 0.07 -17.12 -17.86
C GLU A 301 0.80 -16.98 -19.21
N PRO A 302 0.08 -16.99 -20.34
CA PRO A 302 0.68 -16.84 -21.65
C PRO A 302 1.29 -15.46 -21.85
N ASN A 303 2.30 -15.38 -22.71
CA ASN A 303 2.83 -14.09 -23.16
C ASN A 303 2.07 -13.62 -24.41
N PHE A 304 1.15 -12.67 -24.23
CA PHE A 304 0.31 -12.14 -25.31
C PHE A 304 1.10 -11.48 -26.45
N ARG A 305 2.32 -11.00 -26.18
CA ARG A 305 3.19 -10.42 -27.22
C ARG A 305 3.67 -11.44 -28.25
N ASN A 306 3.76 -12.72 -27.86
CA ASN A 306 4.11 -13.81 -28.77
C ASN A 306 2.89 -14.32 -29.56
N MET A 307 1.67 -13.88 -29.22
CA MET A 307 0.42 -14.30 -29.86
C MET A 307 -0.09 -13.24 -30.83
N SER A 308 0.78 -12.77 -31.73
CA SER A 308 0.49 -11.71 -32.70
C SER A 308 -0.67 -12.02 -33.66
N ASP A 309 -1.01 -13.30 -33.82
CA ASP A 309 -2.10 -13.73 -34.69
C ASP A 309 -3.49 -13.47 -34.08
N LYS A 310 -3.57 -13.40 -32.74
CA LYS A 310 -4.82 -13.19 -32.00
C LYS A 310 -4.90 -11.82 -31.33
N TRP A 311 -3.76 -11.25 -30.94
CA TRP A 311 -3.68 -10.05 -30.12
C TRP A 311 -2.81 -8.99 -30.77
N MET A 312 -3.35 -7.78 -30.85
CA MET A 312 -2.65 -6.58 -31.30
C MET A 312 -2.29 -5.72 -30.09
N VAL A 313 -1.07 -5.21 -30.06
CA VAL A 313 -0.65 -4.23 -29.04
C VAL A 313 -1.30 -2.89 -29.37
N SER A 314 -2.17 -2.41 -28.47
CA SER A 314 -2.83 -1.12 -28.60
C SER A 314 -2.07 -0.02 -27.85
N ALA A 315 -1.68 -0.25 -26.60
CA ALA A 315 -0.87 0.69 -25.83
C ALA A 315 0.13 -0.04 -24.93
N SER A 316 1.27 0.59 -24.64
CA SER A 316 2.31 0.02 -23.78
C SER A 316 2.96 1.11 -22.93
N HIS A 317 3.05 0.88 -21.63
CA HIS A 317 3.72 1.78 -20.68
C HIS A 317 4.92 1.07 -20.03
N PRO A 318 6.00 1.79 -19.71
CA PRO A 318 7.15 1.19 -19.04
C PRO A 318 6.79 0.72 -17.64
N PHE A 319 7.33 -0.43 -17.24
CA PHE A 319 7.13 -1.04 -15.92
C PHE A 319 8.39 -1.79 -15.51
N ILE A 320 8.67 -1.94 -14.22
CA ILE A 320 9.90 -2.61 -13.78
C ILE A 320 9.77 -4.14 -13.73
N ASP A 321 10.77 -4.86 -14.24
CA ASP A 321 10.90 -6.30 -14.00
C ASP A 321 11.56 -6.53 -12.64
N VAL A 322 10.73 -6.85 -11.65
CA VAL A 322 11.14 -7.08 -10.26
C VAL A 322 12.13 -8.25 -10.14
N SER A 323 12.00 -9.28 -10.97
CA SER A 323 12.83 -10.49 -10.91
C SER A 323 14.28 -10.22 -11.33
N LYS A 324 14.47 -9.32 -12.30
CA LYS A 324 15.79 -8.93 -12.82
C LYS A 324 16.39 -7.69 -12.16
N SER A 325 15.60 -6.96 -11.36
CA SER A 325 16.01 -5.69 -10.72
C SER A 325 16.33 -5.86 -9.23
N SER A 326 17.13 -6.87 -8.89
CA SER A 326 17.52 -7.21 -7.51
C SER A 326 18.89 -6.64 -7.07
N GLY A 327 19.56 -5.87 -7.95
CA GLY A 327 20.88 -5.30 -7.67
C GLY A 327 20.92 -4.44 -6.40
N PHE A 328 22.03 -4.55 -5.65
CA PHE A 328 22.21 -3.91 -4.33
C PHE A 328 21.04 -4.17 -3.35
N ALA A 329 20.58 -5.43 -3.28
CA ALA A 329 19.43 -5.85 -2.46
C ALA A 329 18.14 -5.05 -2.75
N GLY A 330 18.00 -4.49 -3.95
CA GLY A 330 16.86 -3.68 -4.36
C GLY A 330 16.90 -2.22 -3.91
N LEU A 331 18.04 -1.71 -3.42
CA LEU A 331 18.17 -0.30 -3.02
C LEU A 331 18.01 0.67 -4.20
N LEU A 332 18.62 0.38 -5.35
CA LEU A 332 18.48 1.19 -6.56
C LEU A 332 17.11 1.09 -7.23
N ARG A 333 16.30 0.10 -6.81
CA ARG A 333 14.88 0.01 -7.14
C ARG A 333 14.04 0.84 -6.19
N ALA A 334 14.42 0.90 -4.91
CA ALA A 334 13.71 1.64 -3.88
C ALA A 334 13.97 3.16 -3.92
N PHE A 335 15.21 3.57 -4.24
CA PHE A 335 15.64 4.96 -4.34
C PHE A 335 16.21 5.22 -5.73
N TYR A 336 15.76 6.29 -6.36
CA TYR A 336 16.25 6.69 -7.67
C TYR A 336 17.56 7.47 -7.53
N ILE A 337 18.62 6.90 -8.09
CA ILE A 337 19.91 7.52 -8.34
C ILE A 337 20.12 7.60 -9.86
N PRO A 338 20.25 8.80 -10.45
CA PRO A 338 20.49 8.97 -11.88
C PRO A 338 21.67 8.11 -12.36
N TYR A 339 21.60 7.64 -13.62
CA TYR A 339 22.60 6.76 -14.27
C TYR A 339 22.71 5.35 -13.66
N PHE A 340 22.91 5.22 -12.34
CA PHE A 340 23.06 3.92 -11.68
C PHE A 340 21.78 3.09 -11.69
N SER A 341 20.63 3.72 -11.38
CA SER A 341 19.35 3.00 -11.33
C SER A 341 18.92 2.52 -12.70
N GLU A 342 19.20 3.30 -13.75
CA GLU A 342 18.88 2.94 -15.14
C GLU A 342 19.74 1.79 -15.67
N LYS A 343 20.99 1.70 -15.21
CA LYS A 343 21.90 0.61 -15.59
C LYS A 343 21.53 -0.72 -14.93
N VAL A 344 21.11 -0.66 -13.66
CA VAL A 344 20.85 -1.85 -12.84
C VAL A 344 19.41 -2.35 -12.99
N ASN A 345 18.42 -1.46 -12.99
CA ASN A 345 17.01 -1.86 -13.09
C ASN A 345 16.67 -2.24 -14.53
N LYS A 346 16.02 -3.39 -14.70
CA LYS A 346 15.51 -3.83 -15.99
C LYS A 346 14.04 -3.49 -16.09
N MET A 347 13.66 -2.81 -17.16
CA MET A 347 12.28 -2.44 -17.45
C MET A 347 11.67 -3.48 -18.40
N THR A 348 10.40 -3.78 -18.16
CA THR A 348 9.47 -4.45 -19.05
C THR A 348 8.33 -3.46 -19.42
N THR A 349 7.29 -3.95 -20.08
CA THR A 349 6.12 -3.17 -20.50
C THR A 349 4.84 -3.71 -19.87
N TYR A 350 3.99 -2.79 -19.43
CA TYR A 350 2.62 -3.00 -19.01
C TYR A 350 1.75 -2.64 -20.21
N THR A 351 1.07 -3.62 -20.80
CA THR A 351 0.55 -3.54 -22.17
C THR A 351 -0.95 -3.82 -22.20
N LEU A 352 -1.64 -3.05 -23.04
CA LEU A 352 -3.03 -3.23 -23.41
C LEU A 352 -3.06 -3.93 -24.77
N TYR A 353 -3.63 -5.12 -24.77
CA TYR A 353 -3.83 -5.95 -25.94
C TYR A 353 -5.28 -5.85 -26.39
N ARG A 354 -5.49 -5.62 -27.68
CA ARG A 354 -6.79 -5.67 -28.32
C ARG A 354 -6.87 -6.92 -29.18
N ARG A 355 -8.00 -7.63 -29.12
CA ARG A 355 -8.22 -8.81 -29.96
C ARG A 355 -8.33 -8.42 -31.43
N ILE A 356 -7.67 -9.19 -32.30
CA ILE A 356 -7.81 -9.06 -33.75
C ILE A 356 -9.09 -9.77 -34.17
N ILE A 357 -10.03 -9.03 -34.75
CA ILE A 357 -11.22 -9.58 -35.38
C ILE A 357 -10.87 -9.75 -36.85
N ILE A 358 -10.59 -10.98 -37.27
CA ILE A 358 -10.48 -11.29 -38.70
C ILE A 358 -11.91 -11.46 -39.20
N GLU A 359 -12.47 -10.45 -39.85
CA GLU A 359 -13.68 -10.60 -40.64
C GLU A 359 -13.38 -11.64 -41.74
N LYS A 360 -14.12 -12.75 -41.72
CA LYS A 360 -14.05 -13.79 -42.74
C LYS A 360 -15.03 -13.52 -43.86
#